data_AF-A0A075HKR3-F1
#
_entry.id   AF-A0A075HKR3-F1
#
_cell.length_a   1.000
_cell.length_b   1.000
_cell.length_c   1.000
_cell.angle_alpha   90.00
_cell.angle_beta   90.00
_cell.angle_gamma   90.00
#
_symmetry.space_group_name_H-M   'P 1'
#
loop_
_entity.id
_entity.type
_entity.pdbx_description
1 polymer ?
#
loop_
_entity_poly.entity_id
_entity_poly.type
_entity_poly.pdbx_seq_one_letter_code
_entity_poly.pdbx_strand_id
1 'polypeptide(L)'
;MPIDKSISENRSTRILYKYVAVISAVVILTTTAYGLIEATRQYLAGDLITIGETLVTVGFPFPFFAKPVTYLSISSVVGWFALIQLNQKRIHQMAKLRRSVLSILAAALVFASFYEMAYNFIVWNALITADAISGQIRIDLLNINYPIPSIPWNLVFATKMFAALFAISLYSFIVLQSVDWRQQPKLRSR
;
A
#
# COMPACT_ATOMS: atom_id res chain seq x y z
N MET A 1 20.68 35.20 13.77
CA MET A 1 19.23 34.89 13.86
C MET A 1 18.66 33.87 12.84
N PRO A 2 19.31 33.45 11.73
CA PRO A 2 18.71 32.47 10.80
C PRO A 2 18.90 30.98 11.19
N ILE A 3 19.84 30.67 12.08
CA ILE A 3 20.20 29.28 12.45
C ILE A 3 19.13 28.63 13.34
N ASP A 4 18.51 29.40 14.24
CA ASP A 4 17.48 28.89 15.15
C ASP A 4 16.18 28.51 14.40
N LYS A 5 15.81 29.33 13.41
CA LYS A 5 14.62 29.08 12.59
C LYS A 5 14.74 27.77 11.79
N SER A 6 15.88 27.49 11.17
CA SER A 6 16.08 26.26 10.37
C SER A 6 16.14 24.99 11.24
N ILE A 7 16.68 25.07 12.46
CA ILE A 7 16.69 23.96 13.42
C ILE A 7 15.26 23.67 13.92
N SER A 8 14.49 24.72 14.21
CA SER A 8 13.09 24.59 14.65
C SER A 8 12.19 24.00 13.55
N GLU A 9 12.35 24.44 12.31
CA GLU A 9 11.57 23.97 11.15
C GLU A 9 11.84 22.50 10.82
N ASN A 10 13.12 22.09 10.91
CA ASN A 10 13.52 20.70 10.72
C ASN A 10 12.98 19.79 11.85
N ARG A 11 12.92 20.32 13.09
CA ARG A 11 12.30 19.60 14.23
C ARG A 11 10.79 19.44 14.03
N SER A 12 10.07 20.49 13.69
CA SER A 12 8.62 20.45 13.45
C SER A 12 8.24 19.49 12.32
N THR A 13 8.99 19.51 11.21
CA THR A 13 8.79 18.61 10.08
C THR A 13 8.99 17.14 10.46
N ARG A 14 10.03 16.84 11.25
CA ARG A 14 10.27 15.48 11.74
C ARG A 14 9.17 14.99 12.68
N ILE A 15 8.64 15.88 13.53
CA ILE A 15 7.53 15.58 14.42
C ILE A 15 6.27 15.27 13.62
N LEU A 16 5.97 16.06 12.59
CA LEU A 16 4.85 15.81 11.67
C LEU A 16 4.94 14.41 11.05
N TYR A 17 6.08 14.05 10.44
CA TYR A 17 6.24 12.71 9.86
C TYR A 17 6.10 11.60 10.91
N LYS A 18 6.53 11.83 12.15
CA LYS A 18 6.35 10.85 13.23
C LYS A 18 4.88 10.65 13.56
N TYR A 19 4.10 11.73 13.70
CA TYR A 19 2.67 11.63 13.95
C TYR A 19 1.93 10.95 12.79
N VAL A 20 2.23 11.35 11.56
CA VAL A 20 1.66 10.73 10.35
C VAL A 20 1.96 9.23 10.34
N ALA A 21 3.21 8.83 10.57
CA ALA A 21 3.59 7.42 10.60
C ALA A 21 2.86 6.63 11.70
N VAL A 22 2.70 7.21 12.91
CA VAL A 22 1.98 6.56 14.01
C VAL A 22 0.49 6.44 13.71
N ILE A 23 -0.15 7.50 13.20
CA ILE A 23 -1.57 7.46 12.83
C ILE A 23 -1.80 6.42 11.73
N SER A 24 -0.97 6.44 10.68
CA SER A 24 -1.02 5.43 9.61
C SER A 24 -0.85 4.02 10.17
N ALA A 25 0.10 3.79 11.08
CA ALA A 25 0.31 2.49 11.69
C ALA A 25 -0.91 2.03 12.51
N VAL A 26 -1.52 2.94 13.28
CA VAL A 26 -2.76 2.63 14.03
C VAL A 26 -3.88 2.25 13.06
N VAL A 27 -4.12 3.02 12.01
CA VAL A 27 -5.17 2.72 11.02
C VAL A 27 -4.94 1.38 10.33
N ILE A 28 -3.70 1.11 9.91
CA ILE A 28 -3.33 -0.18 9.30
C ILE A 28 -3.61 -1.32 10.28
N LEU A 29 -3.10 -1.22 11.52
CA LEU A 29 -3.27 -2.26 12.53
C LEU A 29 -4.74 -2.50 12.85
N THR A 30 -5.53 -1.45 13.06
CA THR A 30 -6.96 -1.60 13.39
C THR A 30 -7.75 -2.19 12.23
N THR A 31 -7.50 -1.77 10.99
CA THR A 31 -8.23 -2.27 9.81
C THR A 31 -7.81 -3.70 9.46
N THR A 32 -6.53 -4.04 9.56
CA THR A 32 -6.04 -5.42 9.38
C THR A 32 -6.56 -6.34 10.47
N ALA A 33 -6.55 -5.92 11.74
CA ALA A 33 -7.10 -6.71 12.84
C ALA A 33 -8.59 -6.98 12.65
N TYR A 34 -9.37 -5.96 12.27
CA TYR A 34 -10.78 -6.13 11.94
C TYR A 34 -11.01 -7.13 10.80
N GLY A 35 -10.27 -6.98 9.69
CA GLY A 35 -10.36 -7.92 8.56
C GLY A 35 -10.00 -9.36 8.95
N LEU A 36 -9.00 -9.55 9.81
CA LEU A 36 -8.57 -10.87 10.27
C LEU A 36 -9.59 -11.52 11.22
N ILE A 37 -10.19 -10.75 12.12
CA ILE A 37 -11.23 -11.23 13.04
C ILE A 37 -12.44 -11.69 12.24
N GLU A 38 -12.91 -10.90 11.28
CA GLU A 38 -14.06 -11.28 10.46
C GLU A 38 -13.77 -12.48 9.56
N ALA A 39 -12.58 -12.56 8.96
CA ALA A 39 -12.17 -13.74 8.19
C ALA A 39 -12.14 -15.02 9.05
N THR A 40 -11.65 -14.92 10.29
CA THR A 40 -11.63 -16.04 11.25
C THR A 40 -13.05 -16.44 11.66
N ARG A 41 -13.93 -15.46 11.88
CA ARG A 41 -15.34 -15.68 12.21
C ARG A 41 -16.07 -16.42 11.09
N GLN A 42 -15.85 -16.03 9.83
CA GLN A 42 -16.41 -16.71 8.65
C GLN A 42 -15.89 -18.14 8.51
N TYR A 43 -14.58 -18.35 8.73
CA TYR A 43 -13.99 -19.69 8.72
C TYR A 43 -14.65 -20.63 9.74
N LEU A 44 -14.85 -20.15 10.97
CA LEU A 44 -15.45 -20.94 12.04
C LEU A 44 -16.95 -21.20 11.82
N ALA A 45 -17.65 -20.31 11.10
CA ALA A 45 -19.05 -20.47 10.74
C ALA A 45 -19.29 -21.50 9.61
N GLY A 46 -18.23 -21.92 8.91
CA GLY A 46 -18.32 -22.85 7.78
C GLY A 46 -18.73 -22.20 6.46
N ASP A 47 -18.74 -20.86 6.39
CA ASP A 47 -19.05 -20.10 5.18
C ASP A 47 -17.83 -19.99 4.24
N LEU A 48 -18.09 -19.75 2.95
CA LEU A 48 -17.06 -19.41 1.96
C LEU A 48 -16.35 -18.12 2.39
N ILE A 49 -15.02 -18.17 2.53
CA ILE A 49 -14.22 -17.01 2.92
C ILE A 49 -13.85 -16.21 1.68
N THR A 50 -14.46 -15.04 1.50
CA THR A 50 -13.97 -14.08 0.52
C THR A 50 -13.01 -13.09 1.17
N ILE A 51 -11.73 -13.17 0.82
CA ILE A 51 -10.70 -12.28 1.39
C ILE A 51 -11.00 -10.83 1.01
N GLY A 52 -11.12 -9.98 2.03
CA GLY A 52 -11.28 -8.54 1.90
C GLY A 52 -12.71 -8.05 1.61
N GLU A 53 -13.69 -8.94 1.49
CA GLU A 53 -15.08 -8.55 1.21
C GLU A 53 -15.65 -7.65 2.31
N THR A 54 -15.46 -8.00 3.57
CA THR A 54 -15.90 -7.19 4.73
C THR A 54 -15.25 -5.80 4.80
N LEU A 55 -14.06 -5.65 4.23
CA LEU A 55 -13.34 -4.38 4.15
C LEU A 55 -13.84 -3.48 3.01
N VAL A 56 -14.65 -4.03 2.10
CA VAL A 56 -15.20 -3.36 0.92
C VAL A 56 -16.70 -3.11 1.08
N THR A 57 -17.42 -3.93 1.81
CA THR A 57 -18.89 -3.81 1.95
C THR A 57 -19.31 -2.87 3.08
N VAL A 58 -18.46 -2.65 4.08
CA VAL A 58 -18.75 -1.76 5.21
C VAL A 58 -18.35 -0.33 4.89
N GLY A 59 -19.27 0.63 5.03
CA GLY A 59 -18.97 2.06 5.02
C GLY A 59 -18.65 2.56 6.43
N PHE A 60 -17.55 3.29 6.60
CA PHE A 60 -17.16 3.88 7.88
C PHE A 60 -16.61 5.30 7.66
N PRO A 61 -16.95 6.31 8.49
CA PRO A 61 -17.84 6.27 9.66
C PRO A 61 -19.34 6.29 9.31
N PHE A 62 -19.69 6.59 8.05
CA PHE A 62 -21.07 6.61 7.57
C PHE A 62 -21.24 5.72 6.32
N PRO A 63 -22.46 5.24 6.01
CA PRO A 63 -22.74 4.31 4.91
C PRO A 63 -22.34 4.77 3.49
N PHE A 64 -22.06 6.06 3.30
CA PHE A 64 -21.64 6.67 2.02
C PHE A 64 -20.20 7.16 2.01
N PHE A 65 -19.46 6.90 3.09
CA PHE A 65 -18.09 7.36 3.23
C PHE A 65 -17.10 6.32 2.68
N ALA A 66 -15.81 6.63 2.77
CA ALA A 66 -14.77 5.73 2.29
C ALA A 66 -14.82 4.37 3.03
N LYS A 67 -14.45 3.31 2.30
CA LYS A 67 -14.45 1.95 2.83
C LYS A 67 -13.17 1.70 3.64
N PRO A 68 -13.18 0.79 4.64
CA PRO A 68 -12.00 0.38 5.39
C PRO A 68 -10.77 0.09 4.52
N VAL A 69 -10.97 -0.58 3.38
CA VAL A 69 -9.89 -0.83 2.42
C VAL A 69 -9.24 0.44 1.86
N THR A 70 -10.00 1.52 1.67
CA THR A 70 -9.48 2.80 1.19
C THR A 70 -8.59 3.44 2.25
N TYR A 71 -9.00 3.38 3.52
CA TYR A 71 -8.17 3.88 4.62
C TYR A 71 -6.90 3.06 4.77
N LEU A 72 -6.99 1.74 4.64
CA LEU A 72 -5.84 0.84 4.68
C LEU A 72 -4.84 1.15 3.55
N SER A 73 -5.31 1.29 2.30
CA SER A 73 -4.43 1.54 1.15
C SER A 73 -3.74 2.92 1.25
N ILE A 74 -4.48 3.98 1.55
CA ILE A 74 -3.94 5.33 1.70
C ILE A 74 -2.96 5.38 2.88
N SER A 75 -3.33 4.81 4.03
CA SER A 75 -2.48 4.81 5.22
C SER A 75 -1.19 4.04 4.99
N SER A 76 -1.23 2.96 4.20
CA SER A 76 -0.04 2.20 3.83
C SER A 76 0.95 3.05 3.02
N VAL A 77 0.47 3.76 2.00
CA VAL A 77 1.31 4.62 1.14
C VAL A 77 1.85 5.83 1.93
N VAL A 78 0.98 6.56 2.62
CA VAL A 78 1.35 7.76 3.38
C VAL A 78 2.27 7.42 4.55
N GLY A 79 1.96 6.32 5.26
CA GLY A 79 2.77 5.82 6.36
C GLY A 79 4.17 5.44 5.89
N TRP A 80 4.27 4.72 4.76
CA TRP A 80 5.57 4.38 4.18
C TRP A 80 6.38 5.61 3.78
N PHE A 81 5.75 6.59 3.12
CA PHE A 81 6.40 7.85 2.78
C PHE A 81 6.96 8.54 4.03
N ALA A 82 6.17 8.66 5.09
CA ALA A 82 6.60 9.26 6.35
C ALA A 82 7.78 8.49 6.98
N LEU A 83 7.75 7.15 6.94
CA LEU A 83 8.83 6.30 7.44
C LEU A 83 10.15 6.51 6.67
N ILE A 84 10.10 6.64 5.35
CA ILE A 84 11.28 6.92 4.53
C ILE A 84 11.87 8.28 4.90
N GLN A 85 11.03 9.32 5.06
CA GLN A 85 11.51 10.65 5.43
C GLN A 85 12.13 10.69 6.83
N LEU A 86 11.54 9.97 7.80
CA LEU A 86 12.11 9.85 9.15
C LEU A 86 13.47 9.14 9.16
N ASN A 87 13.68 8.19 8.25
CA ASN A 87 14.88 7.36 8.17
C ASN A 87 15.86 7.80 7.08
N GLN A 88 15.65 8.96 6.44
CA GLN A 88 16.44 9.43 5.30
C GLN A 88 17.95 9.44 5.60
N LYS A 89 18.37 9.89 6.79
CA LYS A 89 19.77 9.87 7.22
C LYS A 89 20.36 8.46 7.25
N ARG A 90 19.59 7.49 7.75
CA ARG A 90 20.00 6.08 7.81
C ARG A 90 20.10 5.48 6.41
N ILE A 91 19.16 5.80 5.52
CA ILE A 91 19.14 5.36 4.11
C ILE A 91 20.40 5.86 3.38
N HIS A 92 20.79 7.12 3.58
CA HIS A 92 22.00 7.68 2.97
C HIS A 92 23.31 7.04 3.47
N GLN A 93 23.31 6.53 4.70
CA GLN A 93 24.47 5.87 5.33
C GLN A 93 24.52 4.36 5.06
N MET A 94 23.55 3.78 4.33
CA MET A 94 23.54 2.35 4.04
C MET A 94 24.71 1.96 3.12
N ALA A 95 25.30 0.79 3.38
CA ALA A 95 26.30 0.19 2.51
C ALA A 95 25.74 -0.04 1.10
N LYS A 96 26.58 0.17 0.07
CA LYS A 96 26.21 0.04 -1.34
C LYS A 96 25.53 -1.30 -1.65
N LEU A 97 26.08 -2.41 -1.16
CA LEU A 97 25.52 -3.74 -1.37
C LEU A 97 24.07 -3.85 -0.86
N ARG A 98 23.81 -3.40 0.38
CA ARG A 98 22.46 -3.44 0.97
C ARG A 98 21.48 -2.59 0.16
N ARG A 99 21.90 -1.40 -0.27
CA ARG A 99 21.08 -0.52 -1.11
C ARG A 99 20.77 -1.15 -2.47
N SER A 100 21.77 -1.75 -3.13
CA SER A 100 21.57 -2.42 -4.42
C SER A 100 20.62 -3.61 -4.31
N VAL A 101 20.76 -4.45 -3.27
CA VAL A 101 19.83 -5.57 -3.02
C VAL A 101 18.41 -5.06 -2.80
N LEU A 102 18.22 -4.05 -1.93
CA LEU A 102 16.91 -3.45 -1.70
C LEU A 102 16.33 -2.82 -2.98
N SER A 103 17.16 -2.22 -3.82
CA SER A 103 16.72 -1.63 -5.08
C SER A 103 16.28 -2.69 -6.08
N ILE A 104 16.96 -3.83 -6.15
CA ILE A 104 16.56 -4.95 -7.03
C ILE A 104 15.23 -5.54 -6.56
N LEU A 105 15.09 -5.76 -5.24
CA LEU A 105 13.83 -6.25 -4.67
C LEU A 105 12.68 -5.26 -4.90
N ALA A 106 12.93 -3.96 -4.70
CA ALA A 106 11.94 -2.93 -4.99
C ALA A 106 11.54 -2.93 -6.47
N ALA A 107 12.49 -3.06 -7.40
CA ALA A 107 12.20 -3.13 -8.84
C ALA A 107 11.36 -4.37 -9.20
N ALA A 108 11.68 -5.54 -8.63
CA ALA A 108 10.90 -6.76 -8.82
C ALA A 108 9.46 -6.59 -8.30
N LEU A 109 9.30 -5.98 -7.12
CA LEU A 109 7.99 -5.67 -6.55
C LEU A 109 7.21 -4.65 -7.38
N VAL A 110 7.87 -3.64 -7.94
CA VAL A 110 7.23 -2.67 -8.86
C VAL A 110 6.63 -3.42 -10.05
N PHE A 111 7.41 -4.27 -10.71
CA PHE A 111 6.92 -5.03 -11.86
C PHE A 111 5.77 -5.97 -11.48
N ALA A 112 5.93 -6.76 -10.43
CA ALA A 112 4.91 -7.72 -9.99
C ALA A 112 3.61 -7.02 -9.57
N SER A 113 3.69 -5.98 -8.75
CA SER A 113 2.50 -5.24 -8.29
C SER A 113 1.84 -4.45 -9.41
N PHE A 114 2.60 -3.92 -10.37
CA PHE A 114 2.03 -3.28 -11.56
C PHE A 114 1.26 -4.28 -12.43
N TYR A 115 1.85 -5.46 -12.67
CA TYR A 115 1.21 -6.53 -13.42
C TYR A 115 -0.11 -6.96 -12.76
N GLU A 116 -0.08 -7.25 -11.46
CA GLU A 116 -1.27 -7.65 -10.69
C GLU A 116 -2.32 -6.54 -10.64
N MET A 117 -1.90 -5.27 -10.48
CA MET A 117 -2.81 -4.13 -10.53
C MET A 117 -3.51 -4.06 -11.89
N ALA A 118 -2.76 -4.14 -13.00
CA ALA A 118 -3.32 -4.10 -14.35
C ALA A 118 -4.26 -5.29 -14.62
N TYR A 119 -3.86 -6.50 -14.23
CA TYR A 119 -4.69 -7.70 -14.32
C TYR A 119 -6.01 -7.53 -13.58
N ASN A 120 -5.98 -7.09 -12.32
CA ASN A 120 -7.19 -6.88 -11.52
C ASN A 120 -8.10 -5.79 -12.14
N PHE A 121 -7.54 -4.70 -12.65
CA PHE A 121 -8.32 -3.68 -13.37
C PHE A 121 -9.00 -4.23 -14.62
N ILE A 122 -8.31 -5.04 -15.43
CA ILE A 122 -8.86 -5.64 -16.65
C ILE A 122 -10.01 -6.59 -16.30
N VAL A 123 -9.79 -7.51 -15.34
CA VAL A 123 -10.81 -8.48 -14.94
C VAL A 123 -12.01 -7.79 -14.30
N TRP A 124 -11.78 -6.80 -13.43
CA TRP A 124 -12.86 -6.06 -12.79
C TRP A 124 -13.72 -5.32 -13.82
N ASN A 125 -13.13 -4.66 -14.82
CA ASN A 125 -13.90 -4.02 -15.90
C ASN A 125 -14.68 -5.03 -16.75
N ALA A 126 -14.09 -6.19 -17.05
CA ALA A 126 -14.77 -7.24 -17.80
C ALA A 126 -16.00 -7.76 -17.05
N LEU A 127 -15.87 -7.99 -15.74
CA LEU A 127 -16.97 -8.44 -14.89
C LEU A 127 -18.04 -7.36 -14.72
N ILE A 128 -17.68 -6.10 -14.51
CA ILE A 128 -18.64 -4.99 -14.46
C ILE A 128 -19.46 -4.93 -15.76
N THR A 129 -18.80 -5.11 -16.91
CA THR A 129 -19.47 -5.11 -18.22
C THR A 129 -20.44 -6.29 -18.36
N ALA A 130 -20.05 -7.49 -17.92
CA ALA A 130 -20.91 -8.67 -17.94
C ALA A 130 -22.14 -8.50 -17.01
N ASP A 131 -21.93 -7.93 -15.82
CA ASP A 131 -22.97 -7.59 -14.85
C ASP A 131 -23.96 -6.57 -15.43
N ALA A 132 -23.44 -5.50 -16.06
CA ALA A 132 -24.24 -4.47 -16.70
C ALA A 132 -25.11 -5.01 -17.84
N ILE A 133 -24.57 -5.92 -18.67
CA ILE A 133 -25.35 -6.62 -19.72
C ILE A 133 -26.45 -7.48 -19.09
N SER A 134 -26.20 -8.07 -17.93
CA SER A 134 -27.16 -8.89 -17.18
C SER A 134 -28.17 -8.06 -16.36
N GLY A 135 -28.10 -6.72 -16.43
CA GLY A 135 -29.00 -5.81 -15.72
C GLY A 135 -28.77 -5.70 -14.21
N GLN A 136 -27.66 -6.24 -13.68
CA GLN A 136 -27.28 -6.11 -12.26
C GLN A 136 -25.93 -5.41 -12.14
N ILE A 137 -25.82 -4.37 -11.33
CA ILE A 137 -24.55 -3.66 -11.12
C ILE A 137 -24.10 -3.87 -9.68
N ARG A 138 -23.26 -4.89 -9.43
CA ARG A 138 -22.77 -5.25 -8.08
C ARG A 138 -21.24 -5.12 -7.99
N ILE A 139 -20.75 -3.93 -8.30
CA ILE A 139 -19.31 -3.60 -8.46
C ILE A 139 -18.45 -4.05 -7.26
N ASP A 140 -18.99 -3.91 -6.05
CA ASP A 140 -18.28 -4.13 -4.79
C ASP A 140 -18.19 -5.59 -4.34
N LEU A 141 -18.99 -6.47 -4.95
CA LEU A 141 -19.07 -7.89 -4.62
C LEU A 141 -18.34 -8.76 -5.66
N LEU A 142 -17.75 -8.14 -6.69
CA LEU A 142 -17.01 -8.86 -7.72
C LEU A 142 -15.73 -9.47 -7.12
N ASN A 143 -15.57 -10.78 -7.32
CA ASN A 143 -14.44 -11.56 -6.84
C ASN A 143 -13.91 -12.48 -7.96
N ILE A 144 -12.69 -12.99 -7.76
CA ILE A 144 -12.09 -13.99 -8.63
C ILE A 144 -11.91 -15.30 -7.84
N ASN A 145 -12.43 -16.40 -8.37
CA ASN A 145 -12.33 -17.75 -7.80
C ASN A 145 -11.00 -18.46 -8.16
N TYR A 146 -9.98 -17.71 -8.52
CA TYR A 146 -8.66 -18.19 -8.93
C TYR A 146 -7.59 -17.52 -8.04
N PRO A 147 -6.52 -18.23 -7.61
CA PRO A 147 -6.16 -19.61 -7.95
C PRO A 147 -6.91 -20.68 -7.13
N ILE A 148 -7.49 -20.32 -5.98
CA ILE A 148 -8.16 -21.26 -5.07
C ILE A 148 -9.65 -20.88 -4.97
N PRO A 149 -10.57 -21.66 -5.56
CA PRO A 149 -12.01 -21.34 -5.56
C PRO A 149 -12.67 -21.30 -4.17
N SER A 150 -12.08 -21.98 -3.18
CA SER A 150 -12.60 -22.00 -1.81
C SER A 150 -12.26 -20.74 -1.01
N ILE A 151 -11.34 -19.89 -1.50
CA ILE A 151 -10.93 -18.65 -0.84
C ILE A 151 -10.80 -17.53 -1.89
N PRO A 152 -11.91 -17.08 -2.49
CA PRO A 152 -11.87 -16.02 -3.50
C PRO A 152 -11.39 -14.69 -2.91
N TRP A 153 -10.77 -13.87 -3.75
CA TRP A 153 -10.35 -12.51 -3.37
C TRP A 153 -11.30 -11.49 -3.97
N ASN A 154 -11.73 -10.52 -3.15
CA ASN A 154 -12.51 -9.40 -3.65
C ASN A 154 -11.63 -8.51 -4.55
N LEU A 155 -12.15 -8.17 -5.74
CA LEU A 155 -11.39 -7.43 -6.76
C LEU A 155 -11.08 -5.99 -6.35
N VAL A 156 -12.03 -5.31 -5.69
CA VAL A 156 -11.81 -3.95 -5.18
C VAL A 156 -10.75 -3.95 -4.10
N PHE A 157 -10.74 -5.00 -3.26
CA PHE A 157 -9.70 -5.20 -2.26
C PHE A 157 -8.33 -5.43 -2.89
N ALA A 158 -8.20 -6.43 -3.76
CA ALA A 158 -6.95 -6.77 -4.42
C ALA A 158 -6.36 -5.56 -5.18
N THR A 159 -7.18 -4.88 -5.98
CA THR A 159 -6.75 -3.72 -6.78
C THR A 159 -6.16 -2.61 -5.90
N LYS A 160 -6.83 -2.26 -4.80
CA LYS A 160 -6.36 -1.20 -3.90
C LYS A 160 -5.07 -1.57 -3.17
N MET A 161 -4.93 -2.83 -2.78
CA MET A 161 -3.72 -3.32 -2.11
C MET A 161 -2.52 -3.40 -3.07
N PHE A 162 -2.72 -3.89 -4.29
CA PHE A 162 -1.66 -3.92 -5.30
C PHE A 162 -1.27 -2.52 -5.77
N ALA A 163 -2.23 -1.59 -5.89
CA ALA A 163 -1.93 -0.18 -6.17
C ALA A 163 -1.09 0.47 -5.06
N ALA A 164 -1.42 0.18 -3.78
CA ALA A 164 -0.63 0.66 -2.65
C ALA A 164 0.79 0.05 -2.65
N LEU A 165 0.91 -1.25 -2.91
CA LEU A 165 2.19 -1.94 -3.01
C LEU A 165 3.04 -1.41 -4.17
N PHE A 166 2.42 -1.11 -5.31
CA PHE A 166 3.08 -0.47 -6.45
C PHE A 166 3.62 0.91 -6.08
N ALA A 167 2.81 1.76 -5.45
CA ALA A 167 3.26 3.09 -5.02
C ALA A 167 4.42 3.02 -4.00
N ILE A 168 4.32 2.13 -3.01
CA ILE A 168 5.35 1.92 -1.98
C ILE A 168 6.65 1.43 -2.60
N SER A 169 6.59 0.40 -3.45
CA SER A 169 7.76 -0.19 -4.09
C SER A 169 8.42 0.78 -5.07
N LEU A 170 7.63 1.50 -5.87
CA LEU A 170 8.13 2.50 -6.82
C LEU A 170 8.81 3.66 -6.10
N TYR A 171 8.17 4.19 -5.06
CA TYR A 171 8.77 5.25 -4.26
C TYR A 171 10.08 4.80 -3.59
N SER A 172 10.10 3.58 -3.05
CA SER A 172 11.32 2.99 -2.46
C SER A 172 12.43 2.86 -3.49
N PHE A 173 12.12 2.36 -4.68
CA PHE A 173 13.07 2.21 -5.77
C PHE A 173 13.68 3.56 -6.16
N ILE A 174 12.84 4.58 -6.39
CA ILE A 174 13.29 5.94 -6.74
C ILE A 174 14.21 6.52 -5.67
N VAL A 175 13.83 6.40 -4.39
CA VAL A 175 14.64 6.92 -3.29
C VAL A 175 16.01 6.25 -3.27
N LEU A 176 16.07 4.93 -3.35
CA LEU A 176 17.34 4.17 -3.34
C LEU A 176 18.25 4.57 -4.52
N GLN A 177 17.71 4.64 -5.74
CA GLN A 177 18.44 5.06 -6.94
C GLN A 177 18.94 6.50 -6.84
N SER A 178 18.15 7.40 -6.26
CA SER A 178 18.56 8.81 -6.08
C SER A 178 19.75 8.98 -5.13
N VAL A 179 19.97 8.03 -4.22
CA VAL A 179 21.15 8.03 -3.34
C VAL A 179 22.38 7.55 -4.10
N ASP A 180 22.24 6.50 -4.92
CA ASP A 180 23.32 5.99 -5.77
C ASP A 180 23.86 7.09 -6.69
N TRP A 181 22.98 7.78 -7.41
CA TRP A 181 23.35 8.87 -8.32
C TRP A 181 24.17 9.97 -7.63
N ARG A 182 23.75 10.38 -6.43
CA ARG A 182 24.44 11.43 -5.65
C ARG A 182 25.82 11.01 -5.13
N GLN A 183 26.11 9.72 -5.03
CA GLN A 183 27.40 9.21 -4.55
C GLN A 183 28.41 8.97 -5.68
N GLN A 184 27.98 8.86 -6.94
CA GLN A 184 28.85 8.65 -8.10
C GLN A 184 29.89 9.76 -8.37
N PRO A 185 29.60 11.08 -8.27
CA PRO A 185 30.60 12.10 -8.56
C PRO A 185 31.78 12.11 -7.58
N LYS A 186 31.61 11.61 -6.35
CA LYS A 186 32.70 11.52 -5.35
C LYS A 186 33.70 10.39 -5.62
N LEU A 187 33.37 9.45 -6.50
CA LEU A 187 34.24 8.32 -6.85
C LEU A 187 35.08 8.58 -8.11
N ARG A 188 34.76 9.61 -8.90
CA ARG A 188 35.52 10.02 -10.10
C ARG A 188 36.67 10.99 -9.84
N SER A 189 36.81 11.49 -8.61
CA SER A 189 37.84 12.46 -8.20
C SER A 189 38.95 11.86 -7.34
N ARG A 190 39.15 10.54 -7.42
CA ARG A 190 40.26 9.77 -6.82
C ARG A 190 40.84 8.87 -7.90
#